data_AF-A0A292YL56-F1
#
_entry.id   AF-A0A292YL56-F1
#
_cell.length_a   1.000
_cell.length_b   1.000
_cell.length_c   1.000
_cell.angle_alpha   90.00
_cell.angle_beta   90.00
_cell.angle_gamma   90.00
#
_symmetry.space_group_name_H-M   'P 1'
#
loop_
_entity.id
_entity.type
_entity.pdbx_description
1 polymer ?
#
loop_
_entity_poly.entity_id
_entity_poly.type
_entity_poly.pdbx_seq_one_letter_code
_entity_poly.pdbx_strand_id
1 'polypeptide(L)'
;MIRLEFRGLYQSTYKQFLLDLGGRELEITAQGSRQEGSTLIEGEGWTALLEPEDSVSFSKVMKVPRTFITFCGEPEVVDVLVSQFRLKALRGGG
;
A
#
# COMPACT_ATOMS: atom_id res chain seq x y z
N MET A 1 -11.95 -7.92 0.01
CA MET A 1 -10.46 -7.92 0.01
C MET A 1 -9.99 -7.65 -1.41
N ILE A 2 -9.24 -6.57 -1.62
CA ILE A 2 -8.72 -6.15 -2.93
C ILE A 2 -7.20 -6.04 -2.80
N ARG A 3 -6.44 -6.75 -3.65
CA ARG A 3 -4.98 -6.64 -3.69
C ARG A 3 -4.55 -5.93 -4.97
N LEU A 4 -3.77 -4.86 -4.83
CA LEU A 4 -3.28 -4.06 -5.93
C LEU A 4 -1.76 -4.03 -5.94
N GLU A 5 -1.20 -4.02 -7.13
CA GLU A 5 0.22 -3.85 -7.36
C GLU A 5 0.46 -2.41 -7.83
N PHE A 6 1.37 -1.72 -7.16
CA PHE A 6 1.83 -0.40 -7.58
C PHE A 6 3.32 -0.42 -7.85
N ARG A 7 3.75 0.35 -8.84
CA ARG A 7 5.14 0.40 -9.30
C ARG A 7 5.60 1.85 -9.42
N GLY A 8 6.90 2.08 -9.39
CA GLY A 8 7.48 3.38 -9.71
C GLY A 8 7.62 4.34 -8.53
N LEU A 9 6.92 4.10 -7.41
CA LEU A 9 7.10 4.82 -6.15
C LEU A 9 7.55 3.87 -5.03
N TYR A 10 8.20 4.44 -4.03
CA TYR A 10 8.66 3.72 -2.84
C TYR A 10 7.48 3.43 -1.89
N GLN A 11 7.62 2.37 -1.08
CA GLN A 11 6.61 1.97 -0.09
C GLN A 11 6.23 3.12 0.86
N SER A 12 7.19 3.96 1.24
CA SER A 12 7.00 5.11 2.12
C SER A 12 6.04 6.16 1.53
N THR A 13 6.04 6.35 0.21
CA THR A 13 5.11 7.28 -0.46
C THR A 13 3.68 6.76 -0.40
N TYR A 14 3.49 5.47 -0.65
CA TYR A 14 2.17 4.82 -0.54
C TYR A 14 1.66 4.84 0.90
N LYS A 15 2.53 4.58 1.88
CA LYS A 15 2.21 4.74 3.30
C LYS A 15 1.68 6.15 3.57
N GLN A 16 2.41 7.17 3.12
CA GLN A 16 2.00 8.57 3.33
C GLN A 16 0.64 8.89 2.72
N PHE A 17 0.34 8.36 1.54
CA PHE A 17 -0.98 8.54 0.90
C PHE A 17 -2.11 7.90 1.71
N LEU A 18 -1.90 6.72 2.27
CA LEU A 18 -2.90 6.06 3.11
C LEU A 18 -3.11 6.81 4.42
N LEU A 19 -2.05 7.37 5.00
CA LEU A 19 -2.16 8.23 6.18
C LEU A 19 -2.96 9.51 5.89
N ASP A 20 -2.71 10.14 4.74
CA ASP A 20 -3.45 11.32 4.30
C ASP A 20 -4.94 11.04 4.03
N LEU A 21 -5.28 9.83 3.57
CA LEU A 21 -6.66 9.37 3.39
C LEU A 21 -7.37 9.02 4.71
N GLY A 22 -6.81 9.41 5.85
CA GLY A 22 -7.38 9.16 7.18
C GLY A 22 -6.92 7.85 7.82
N GLY A 23 -5.95 7.16 7.21
CA GLY A 23 -5.34 5.98 7.78
C GLY A 23 -4.43 6.33 8.96
N ARG A 24 -4.28 5.38 9.87
CA ARG A 24 -3.34 5.43 11.00
C ARG A 24 -2.48 4.18 10.95
N GLU A 25 -1.18 4.36 11.11
CA GLU A 25 -0.27 3.23 11.20
C GLU A 25 -0.57 2.46 12.49
N LEU A 26 -0.87 1.18 12.33
CA LEU A 26 -0.88 0.25 13.45
C LEU A 26 0.52 -0.33 13.56
N GLU A 27 1.25 0.08 14.59
CA GLU A 27 2.49 -0.59 14.98
C GLU A 27 2.14 -2.01 15.40
N ILE A 28 2.38 -2.97 14.49
CA ILE A 28 2.21 -4.39 14.82
C ILE A 28 3.33 -4.76 15.79
N THR A 29 3.03 -4.71 17.08
CA THR A 29 3.90 -5.30 18.10
C THR A 29 3.79 -6.82 18.04
N ALA A 30 4.89 -7.43 17.58
CA ALA A 30 5.34 -8.80 17.87
C ALA A 30 4.73 -10.00 17.10
N GLN A 31 5.67 -10.90 16.76
CA GLN A 31 5.55 -12.36 16.74
C GLN A 31 4.33 -12.94 16.01
N GLY A 32 4.45 -13.12 14.70
CA GLY A 32 3.51 -13.98 13.97
C GLY A 32 3.58 -13.77 12.47
N SER A 33 4.55 -14.43 11.82
CA SER A 33 4.49 -14.75 10.39
C SER A 33 4.08 -13.62 9.42
N ARG A 34 4.46 -12.38 9.71
CA ARG A 34 4.35 -11.23 8.80
C ARG A 34 5.78 -10.90 8.34
N GLN A 35 6.02 -10.87 7.03
CA GLN A 35 7.35 -10.59 6.48
C GLN A 35 7.89 -9.27 7.06
N GLU A 36 9.14 -9.27 7.55
CA GLU A 36 9.84 -8.06 7.99
C GLU A 36 9.68 -6.95 6.94
N GLY A 37 9.22 -5.77 7.37
CA GLY A 37 8.96 -4.63 6.48
C GLY A 37 7.52 -4.51 5.96
N SER A 38 6.57 -5.35 6.41
CA SER A 38 5.14 -5.09 6.16
C SER A 38 4.60 -4.00 7.08
N THR A 39 3.75 -3.11 6.56
CA THR A 39 3.09 -2.04 7.34
C THR A 39 1.58 -2.22 7.27
N LEU A 40 0.90 -2.15 8.41
CA LEU A 40 -0.56 -2.17 8.49
C LEU A 40 -1.08 -0.77 8.82
N ILE A 41 -2.05 -0.32 8.04
CA ILE A 41 -2.70 0.98 8.19
C ILE A 41 -4.19 0.73 8.33
N GLU A 42 -4.78 1.27 9.38
CA GLU A 42 -6.21 1.20 9.63
C GLU A 42 -6.85 2.58 9.45
N GLY A 43 -7.97 2.61 8.74
CA GLY A 43 -8.83 3.78 8.64
C GLY A 43 -10.27 3.42 9.00
N GLU A 44 -11.16 4.40 8.88
CA GLU A 44 -12.57 4.21 9.22
C GLU A 44 -13.26 3.27 8.22
N GLY A 45 -13.60 2.05 8.65
CA GLY A 45 -14.26 1.03 7.80
C GLY A 45 -13.32 0.29 6.83
N TRP A 46 -12.00 0.53 6.90
CA TRP A 46 -11.02 -0.10 6.03
C TRP A 46 -9.66 -0.35 6.69
N THR A 47 -8.92 -1.29 6.16
CA THR A 47 -7.55 -1.60 6.55
C THR A 47 -6.72 -1.84 5.30
N ALA A 48 -5.55 -1.23 5.21
CA ALA A 48 -4.60 -1.40 4.12
C ALA A 48 -3.31 -2.00 4.66
N LEU A 49 -2.86 -3.03 3.97
CA LEU A 49 -1.70 -3.80 4.35
C LEU A 49 -0.67 -3.69 3.23
N LEU A 50 0.40 -2.96 3.52
CA LEU A 50 1.52 -2.79 2.63
C LEU A 50 2.47 -3.96 2.85
N GLU A 51 2.66 -4.77 1.82
CA GLU A 51 3.72 -5.78 1.80
C GLU A 51 5.10 -5.10 1.72
N PRO A 52 6.18 -5.79 2.12
CA PRO A 52 7.53 -5.24 1.99
C PRO A 52 7.80 -4.81 0.56
N GLU A 53 8.58 -3.73 0.43
CA GLU A 53 9.02 -3.25 -0.88
C GLU A 53 9.79 -4.35 -1.60
N ASP A 54 9.35 -4.63 -2.82
CA ASP A 54 10.02 -5.51 -3.76
C ASP A 54 10.58 -4.66 -4.91
N SER A 55 11.41 -5.24 -5.75
CA SER A 55 11.95 -4.53 -6.92
C SER A 55 11.90 -5.44 -8.13
N VAL A 56 11.26 -4.97 -9.20
CA VAL A 56 11.20 -5.69 -10.47
C VAL A 56 12.21 -5.10 -11.45
N SER A 57 12.99 -5.97 -12.09
CA SER A 57 13.87 -5.55 -13.18
C SER A 57 13.03 -5.18 -14.40
N PHE A 58 12.96 -3.90 -14.73
CA PHE A 58 12.31 -3.41 -15.95
C PHE A 58 13.22 -3.57 -17.18
N SER A 59 14.54 -3.55 -16.96
CA SER A 59 15.58 -3.77 -17.98
C SER A 59 16.86 -4.29 -17.32
N LYS A 60 17.86 -4.70 -18.11
CA LYS A 60 19.17 -5.17 -17.60
C LYS A 60 19.86 -4.21 -16.62
N VAL A 61 19.51 -2.92 -16.66
CA VAL A 61 20.15 -1.86 -15.88
C VAL A 61 19.20 -1.10 -14.93
N MET A 62 17.89 -1.35 -15.00
CA MET A 62 16.90 -0.55 -14.27
C MET A 62 15.97 -1.44 -13.43
N LYS A 63 15.98 -1.20 -12.13
CA LYS A 63 15.05 -1.78 -11.16
C LYS A 63 14.00 -0.75 -10.82
N VAL A 64 12.75 -1.16 -10.83
CA VAL A 64 11.61 -0.32 -10.48
C VAL A 64 11.05 -0.84 -9.16
N PRO A 65 10.87 0.03 -8.15
CA PRO A 65 10.25 -0.38 -6.90
C PRO A 65 8.82 -0.85 -7.16
N ARG A 66 8.44 -1.92 -6.47
CA ARG A 66 7.13 -2.53 -6.55
C ARG A 66 6.63 -2.77 -5.14
N THR A 67 5.39 -2.34 -4.88
CA THR A 67 4.73 -2.56 -3.60
C THR A 67 3.36 -3.16 -3.85
N PHE A 68 3.05 -4.21 -3.11
CA PHE A 68 1.70 -4.77 -3.08
C PHE A 68 0.95 -4.21 -1.87
N ILE A 69 -0.27 -3.76 -2.12
CA ILE A 69 -1.14 -3.22 -1.09
C ILE A 69 -2.43 -4.02 -1.09
N THR A 70 -2.77 -4.57 0.06
CA THR A 70 -3.99 -5.35 0.25
C THR A 70 -4.97 -4.54 1.09
N PHE A 71 -6.12 -4.22 0.51
CA PHE A 71 -7.21 -3.51 1.15
C PHE A 71 -8.29 -4.49 1.63
N CYS A 72 -8.67 -4.36 2.89
CA CYS A 72 -9.75 -5.08 3.55
C CYS A 72 -10.71 -4.09 4.22
N GLY A 73 -11.92 -4.53 4.52
CA GLY A 73 -12.97 -3.69 5.09
C GLY A 73 -14.27 -3.79 4.32
N GLU A 74 -15.13 -2.81 4.52
CA GLU A 74 -16.43 -2.72 3.87
C GLU A 74 -16.27 -2.47 2.37
N PRO A 75 -16.99 -3.19 1.49
CA PRO A 75 -16.77 -3.13 0.05
C PRO A 75 -16.98 -1.72 -0.53
N GLU A 76 -17.99 -0.99 -0.05
CA GLU A 76 -18.31 0.37 -0.51
C GLU A 76 -17.22 1.37 -0.11
N VAL A 77 -16.70 1.25 1.12
CA VAL A 77 -15.62 2.10 1.64
C VAL A 77 -14.31 1.80 0.92
N VAL A 78 -13.99 0.52 0.75
CA VAL A 78 -12.76 0.05 0.09
C VAL A 78 -12.75 0.44 -1.39
N ASP A 79 -13.88 0.37 -2.10
CA ASP A 79 -13.93 0.75 -3.52
C ASP A 79 -13.66 2.25 -3.73
N VAL A 80 -14.26 3.10 -2.88
CA VAL A 80 -14.02 4.54 -2.89
C VAL A 80 -12.56 4.84 -2.52
N LEU A 81 -12.03 4.22 -1.47
CA LEU A 81 -10.64 4.35 -1.05
C LEU A 81 -9.67 3.95 -2.16
N VAL A 82 -9.87 2.78 -2.77
CA VAL A 82 -9.04 2.27 -3.87
C VAL A 82 -9.06 3.24 -5.04
N SER A 83 -10.23 3.78 -5.39
CA SER A 83 -10.36 4.75 -6.48
C SER A 83 -9.59 6.05 -6.19
N GLN A 84 -9.72 6.62 -4.98
CA GLN A 84 -8.96 7.80 -4.54
C GLN A 84 -7.47 7.53 -4.49
N PHE A 85 -7.07 6.38 -3.95
CA PHE A 85 -5.68 5.97 -3.83
C PHE A 85 -5.02 5.81 -5.20
N ARG A 86 -5.69 5.17 -6.16
CA ARG A 86 -5.19 5.03 -7.54
C ARG A 86 -4.98 6.37 -8.21
N LEU A 87 -5.91 7.32 -8.05
CA LEU A 87 -5.75 8.66 -8.59
C LEU A 87 -4.53 9.38 -7.98
N LYS A 88 -4.28 9.19 -6.68
CA LYS A 88 -3.13 9.77 -5.98
C LYS A 88 -1.81 9.14 -6.41
N ALA A 89 -1.78 7.81 -6.57
CA ALA A 89 -0.63 7.08 -7.11
C ALA A 89 -0.28 7.52 -8.54
N LEU A 90 -1.29 7.60 -9.43
CA LEU A 90 -1.12 8.08 -10.80
C LEU A 90 -0.56 9.51 -10.85
N ARG A 91 -1.06 10.39 -9.97
CA ARG A 91 -0.55 11.77 -9.87
C ARG A 91 0.87 11.84 -9.34
N GLY A 92 1.28 10.89 -8.51
CA GLY A 92 2.66 10.74 -8.03
C GLY A 92 3.62 10.18 -9.06
N GLY A 93 3.12 9.63 -10.19
CA GLY A 93 3.92 9.01 -11.25
C GLY A 93 4.03 7.48 -11.18
N GLY A 94 3.09 6.81 -10.49
CA GLY A 94 3.00 5.34 -10.38
C GLY A 94 1.80 4.75 -11.10
#